data_AF-A0A0G0HS40-F1
#
_entry.id   AF-A0A0G0HS40-F1
#
_cell.length_a   1.000
_cell.length_b   1.000
_cell.length_c   1.000
_cell.angle_alpha   90.00
_cell.angle_beta   90.00
_cell.angle_gamma   90.00
#
_symmetry.space_group_name_H-M   'P 1'
#
loop_
_entity.id
_entity.type
_entity.pdbx_description
1 polymer ?
#
loop_
_entity_poly.entity_id
_entity_poly.type
_entity_poly.pdbx_seq_one_letter_code
_entity_poly.pdbx_strand_id
1 'polypeptide(L)'
;MELVSFLPGALAAIPTMHYLTHPKKFKKRIPRLKYSKIEFSPNIKIKTGNHTLWLHHWVNFAIILAVSIPLTNVILDAHFTKGFLAGGILQGLLYKDRHKIFIRHNRKS
;
A
#
# COMPACT_ATOMS: atom_id res chain seq x y z
N MET A 1 1.27 -27.41 4.33
CA MET A 1 2.46 -26.57 4.07
C MET A 1 2.12 -25.15 3.60
N GLU A 2 0.99 -24.96 2.90
CA GLU A 2 0.45 -23.66 2.44
C GLU A 2 0.43 -22.55 3.53
N LEU A 3 -0.04 -22.89 4.74
CA LEU A 3 -0.15 -21.95 5.88
C LEU A 3 1.22 -21.52 6.46
N VAL A 4 2.24 -22.36 6.31
CA VAL A 4 3.56 -22.17 6.92
C VAL A 4 4.32 -21.03 6.24
N SER A 5 4.08 -20.79 4.95
CA SER A 5 4.67 -19.69 4.19
C SER A 5 3.76 -18.46 4.10
N PHE A 6 2.44 -18.64 4.22
CA PHE A 6 1.48 -17.53 4.27
C PHE A 6 1.63 -16.66 5.52
N LEU A 7 1.65 -17.27 6.71
CA LEU A 7 1.70 -16.54 7.99
C LEU A 7 2.97 -15.66 8.14
N PRO A 8 4.18 -16.14 7.83
CA PRO A 8 5.38 -15.29 7.84
C PRO A 8 5.27 -14.10 6.89
N GLY A 9 4.67 -14.29 5.71
CA GLY A 9 4.41 -13.20 4.77
C GLY A 9 3.49 -12.14 5.37
N ALA A 10 2.37 -12.57 5.96
CA ALA A 10 1.40 -11.67 6.59
C ALA A 10 2.02 -10.89 7.77
N LEU A 11 2.79 -11.57 8.62
CA LEU A 11 3.48 -10.95 9.76
C LEU A 11 4.57 -9.98 9.30
N ALA A 12 5.33 -10.31 8.25
CA ALA A 12 6.35 -9.43 7.70
C ALA A 12 5.78 -8.17 7.07
N ALA A 13 4.55 -8.23 6.53
CA ALA A 13 3.89 -7.07 5.94
C ALA A 13 3.59 -5.95 6.94
N ILE A 14 3.25 -6.30 8.19
CA ILE A 14 2.86 -5.33 9.23
C ILE A 14 3.98 -4.30 9.52
N PRO A 15 5.19 -4.69 9.96
CA PRO A 15 6.26 -3.73 10.24
C PRO A 15 6.76 -3.04 8.96
N THR A 16 6.76 -3.75 7.83
CA THR A 16 7.18 -3.20 6.53
C THR A 16 6.26 -2.05 6.11
N MET A 17 4.94 -2.28 6.09
CA MET A 17 3.98 -1.24 5.75
C MET A 17 3.96 -0.13 6.79
N HIS A 18 4.09 -0.44 8.08
CA HIS A 18 4.18 0.59 9.12
C HIS A 18 5.37 1.53 8.90
N TYR A 19 6.55 0.96 8.65
CA TYR A 19 7.77 1.73 8.39
C TYR A 19 7.61 2.61 7.15
N LEU A 20 7.04 2.06 6.08
CA LEU A 20 6.96 2.76 4.81
C LEU A 20 5.82 3.81 4.75
N THR A 21 4.72 3.59 5.47
CA THR A 21 3.52 4.47 5.45
C THR A 21 3.52 5.52 6.56
N HIS A 22 4.09 5.19 7.73
CA HIS A 22 4.20 6.09 8.89
C HIS A 22 5.65 6.29 9.37
N PRO A 23 6.57 6.76 8.52
CA PRO A 23 7.94 7.04 8.93
C PRO A 23 8.00 8.19 9.94
N LYS A 24 7.99 7.90 11.25
CA LYS A 24 8.12 8.91 12.31
C LYS A 24 9.52 9.53 12.37
N LYS A 25 10.58 8.74 12.15
CA LYS A 25 12.00 9.19 12.19
C LYS A 25 12.71 9.23 10.84
N PHE A 26 12.26 8.47 9.84
CA PHE A 26 13.01 8.22 8.58
C PHE A 26 12.38 8.84 7.33
N LYS A 27 11.56 9.89 7.47
CA LYS A 27 10.86 10.54 6.35
C LYS A 27 11.77 10.99 5.19
N LYS A 28 13.05 11.24 5.46
CA LYS A 28 14.06 11.67 4.48
C LYS A 28 14.78 10.51 3.76
N ARG A 29 14.68 9.26 4.26
CA ARG A 29 15.37 8.09 3.68
C ARG A 29 14.50 7.27 2.73
N ILE A 30 13.18 7.45 2.73
CA ILE A 30 12.30 6.73 1.82
C ILE A 30 12.29 7.46 0.48
N PRO A 31 12.83 6.86 -0.60
CA PRO A 31 12.81 7.48 -1.91
C PRO A 31 11.35 7.69 -2.32
N ARG A 32 11.00 8.94 -2.62
CA ARG A 32 9.70 9.28 -3.18
C ARG A 32 9.84 9.33 -4.67
N LEU A 33 9.35 8.31 -5.35
CA LEU A 33 9.38 8.28 -6.80
C LEU A 33 8.22 9.16 -7.29
N LYS A 34 8.51 10.41 -7.63
CA LYS A 34 7.51 11.34 -8.17
C LYS A 34 7.70 11.43 -9.67
N TYR A 35 6.66 11.05 -10.42
CA TYR A 35 6.60 11.26 -11.86
C TYR A 35 5.42 12.18 -12.19
N SER A 36 5.72 13.43 -12.58
CA SER A 36 4.72 14.46 -12.90
C SER A 36 3.71 14.68 -11.76
N LYS A 37 2.44 14.27 -11.97
CA LYS A 37 1.33 14.39 -11.05
C LYS A 37 1.17 13.19 -10.11
N ILE A 38 1.93 12.12 -10.32
CA ILE A 38 1.83 10.86 -9.57
C ILE A 38 3.04 10.72 -8.64
N GLU A 39 2.79 10.46 -7.36
CA GLU A 39 3.80 10.17 -6.35
C GLU A 39 3.63 8.73 -5.90
N PHE A 40 4.63 7.91 -6.20
CA PHE A 40 4.75 6.53 -5.77
C PHE A 40 5.62 6.50 -4.49
N SER A 41 4.95 6.38 -3.35
CA SER A 41 5.45 5.67 -2.17
C SER A 41 4.39 4.61 -1.83
N PRO A 42 4.41 3.82 -0.74
CA PRO A 42 3.47 2.68 -0.60
C PRO A 42 2.01 3.04 -0.85
N ASN A 43 1.67 4.29 -0.54
CA ASN A 43 0.45 4.93 -1.00
C ASN A 43 0.71 5.70 -2.32
N ILE A 44 -0.09 5.43 -3.34
CA ILE A 44 -0.04 6.15 -4.62
C ILE A 44 -0.85 7.45 -4.46
N LYS A 45 -0.23 8.59 -4.74
CA LYS A 45 -0.92 9.89 -4.73
C LYS A 45 -0.99 10.48 -6.11
N ILE A 46 -2.19 10.84 -6.55
CA ILE A 46 -2.42 11.48 -7.84
C ILE A 46 -2.93 12.90 -7.58
N LYS A 47 -2.17 13.89 -8.03
CA LYS A 47 -2.49 15.31 -7.87
C LYS A 47 -3.24 15.82 -9.12
N THR A 48 -4.49 16.23 -8.95
CA THR A 48 -5.32 16.82 -10.01
C THR A 48 -5.86 18.16 -9.55
N GLY A 49 -5.23 19.25 -10.03
CA GLY A 49 -5.62 20.62 -9.69
C GLY A 49 -5.64 20.86 -8.19
N ASN A 50 -6.83 21.11 -7.63
CA ASN A 50 -7.04 21.35 -6.20
C ASN A 50 -7.30 20.07 -5.38
N HIS A 51 -7.19 18.89 -6.00
CA HIS A 51 -7.48 17.62 -5.35
C HIS A 51 -6.26 16.71 -5.36
N THR A 52 -6.14 15.87 -4.33
CA THR A 52 -5.21 14.75 -4.33
C THR A 52 -5.97 13.48 -4.03
N LEU A 53 -5.94 12.55 -4.97
CA LEU A 53 -6.37 11.18 -4.76
C LEU A 53 -5.25 10.44 -4.01
N TRP A 54 -5.59 9.80 -2.91
CA TRP A 54 -4.71 9.00 -2.07
C TRP A 54 -5.17 7.55 -2.15
N LEU A 55 -4.52 6.77 -3.01
CA LEU A 55 -4.70 5.33 -3.07
C LEU A 55 -3.78 4.71 -2.01
N HIS A 56 -4.37 4.34 -0.89
CA HIS A 56 -3.68 3.66 0.20
C HIS A 56 -3.13 2.31 -0.28
N HIS A 57 -2.00 1.90 0.27
CA HIS A 57 -1.38 0.61 -0.03
C HIS A 57 -2.34 -0.58 0.12
N TRP A 58 -3.28 -0.55 1.07
CA TRP A 58 -4.28 -1.61 1.23
C TRP A 58 -5.20 -1.73 0.00
N VAL A 59 -5.54 -0.63 -0.67
CA VAL A 59 -6.32 -0.65 -1.92
C VAL A 59 -5.49 -1.26 -3.05
N ASN A 60 -4.23 -0.83 -3.17
CA ASN A 60 -3.32 -1.33 -4.20
C ASN A 60 -3.10 -2.84 -4.04
N PHE A 61 -2.88 -3.31 -2.81
CA PHE A 61 -2.70 -4.73 -2.49
C PHE A 61 -3.96 -5.53 -2.71
N ALA A 62 -5.14 -4.99 -2.39
CA ALA A 62 -6.41 -5.64 -2.69
C ALA A 62 -6.60 -5.83 -4.20
N ILE A 63 -6.28 -4.83 -5.01
CA ILE A 63 -6.33 -4.94 -6.48
C ILE A 63 -5.35 -6.00 -6.98
N ILE A 64 -4.09 -5.96 -6.51
CA ILE A 64 -3.06 -6.94 -6.92
C ILE A 64 -3.47 -8.36 -6.53
N LEU A 65 -4.00 -8.55 -5.31
CA LEU A 65 -4.46 -9.85 -4.84
C LEU A 65 -5.69 -10.35 -5.59
N ALA A 66 -6.63 -9.47 -5.93
CA ALA A 66 -7.80 -9.85 -6.73
C ALA A 66 -7.41 -10.24 -8.16
N VAL A 67 -6.49 -9.48 -8.77
CA VAL A 67 -5.98 -9.74 -10.12
C VAL A 67 -5.07 -10.98 -10.15
N SER A 68 -4.44 -11.36 -9.05
CA SER A 68 -3.64 -12.59 -8.98
C SER A 68 -4.46 -13.88 -8.90
N ILE A 69 -5.76 -13.83 -8.58
CA ILE A 69 -6.62 -15.02 -8.53
C ILE A 69 -6.75 -15.70 -9.91
N PRO A 70 -7.08 -14.98 -11.00
CA PRO A 70 -7.18 -15.59 -12.34
C PRO A 70 -5.84 -15.71 -13.08
N LEU A 71 -4.76 -15.11 -12.57
CA LEU A 71 -3.46 -15.10 -13.24
C LEU A 71 -2.51 -16.11 -12.61
N THR A 72 -2.10 -17.12 -13.38
CA THR A 72 -0.99 -17.99 -12.99
C THR A 72 0.33 -17.25 -13.19
N ASN A 73 0.99 -16.89 -12.10
CA ASN A 73 2.28 -16.21 -12.07
C ASN A 73 3.08 -16.69 -10.87
N VAL A 74 4.28 -17.22 -11.11
CA VAL A 74 5.16 -17.82 -10.09
C VAL A 74 5.34 -16.95 -8.83
N ILE A 75 5.43 -15.63 -8.98
CA ILE A 75 5.64 -14.70 -7.87
C ILE A 75 4.33 -14.43 -7.12
N LEU A 76 3.23 -14.23 -7.85
CA LEU A 76 1.92 -13.94 -7.26
C LEU A 76 1.24 -15.19 -6.70
N ASP A 77 1.62 -16.38 -7.17
CA ASP A 77 1.15 -17.68 -6.68
C ASP A 77 1.86 -18.14 -5.42
N ALA A 78 3.01 -17.55 -5.09
CA ALA A 78 3.69 -17.84 -3.85
C ALA A 78 2.82 -17.45 -2.65
N HIS A 79 2.56 -18.42 -1.77
CA HIS A 79 1.80 -18.21 -0.52
C HIS A 79 2.35 -17.12 0.36
N PHE A 80 3.68 -16.94 0.36
CA PHE A 80 4.33 -15.84 1.04
C PHE A 80 3.88 -14.48 0.48
N THR A 81 3.82 -14.33 -0.85
CA THR A 81 3.35 -13.09 -1.51
C THR A 81 1.89 -12.83 -1.19
N LYS A 82 1.01 -13.85 -1.29
CA LYS A 82 -0.41 -13.72 -0.95
C LYS A 82 -0.60 -13.35 0.52
N GLY A 83 0.17 -13.96 1.42
CA GLY A 83 0.22 -13.63 2.84
C GLY A 83 0.67 -12.20 3.08
N PHE A 84 1.74 -11.76 2.40
CA PHE A 84 2.26 -10.40 2.51
C PHE A 84 1.25 -9.35 2.02
N LEU A 85 0.58 -9.59 0.90
CA LEU A 85 -0.49 -8.75 0.40
C LEU A 85 -1.65 -8.67 1.41
N ALA A 86 -2.12 -9.82 1.91
CA ALA A 86 -3.19 -9.88 2.90
C ALA A 86 -2.84 -9.17 4.22
N GLY A 87 -1.64 -9.39 4.76
CA GLY A 87 -1.15 -8.72 5.96
C GLY A 87 -1.01 -7.21 5.78
N GLY A 88 -0.58 -6.75 4.60
CA GLY A 88 -0.54 -5.33 4.27
C GLY A 88 -1.92 -4.71 4.13
N ILE A 89 -2.90 -5.43 3.58
CA ILE A 89 -4.31 -4.99 3.54
C ILE A 89 -4.85 -4.83 4.95
N LEU A 90 -4.69 -5.85 5.80
CA LEU A 90 -5.13 -5.81 7.19
C LEU A 90 -4.48 -4.66 7.96
N GLN A 91 -3.15 -4.48 7.82
CA GLN A 91 -2.44 -3.39 8.45
C GLN A 91 -3.03 -2.04 8.03
N GLY A 92 -3.25 -1.78 6.73
CA GLY A 92 -3.81 -0.51 6.27
C GLY A 92 -5.26 -0.27 6.69
N LEU A 93 -6.07 -1.33 6.81
CA LEU A 93 -7.45 -1.25 7.31
C LEU A 93 -7.53 -0.96 8.82
N LEU A 94 -6.48 -1.25 9.60
CA LEU A 94 -6.44 -0.95 11.03
C LEU A 94 -6.20 0.54 11.34
N TYR A 95 -5.77 1.35 10.36
CA TYR A 95 -5.53 2.78 10.58
C TYR A 95 -6.80 3.62 10.44
N LYS A 96 -6.82 4.74 11.18
CA LYS A 96 -7.95 5.69 11.19
C LYS A 96 -8.15 6.38 9.84
N ASP A 97 -7.10 6.54 9.05
CA ASP A 97 -7.11 7.21 7.75
C ASP A 97 -7.41 6.29 6.56
N ARG A 98 -7.80 5.03 6.81
CA ARG A 98 -8.07 4.01 5.76
C ARG A 98 -9.03 4.47 4.64
N HIS A 99 -10.00 5.32 4.96
CA HIS A 99 -10.99 5.83 4.00
C HIS A 99 -10.64 7.22 3.44
N LYS A 100 -9.48 7.78 3.81
CA LYS A 100 -9.07 9.12 3.36
C LYS A 100 -8.52 9.03 1.94
N ILE A 101 -9.42 8.87 0.98
CA ILE A 101 -9.09 8.63 -0.44
C ILE A 101 -9.04 9.94 -1.21
N PHE A 102 -9.87 10.93 -0.86
CA PHE A 102 -9.93 12.21 -1.55
C PHE A 102 -9.61 13.36 -0.60
N ILE A 103 -8.58 14.14 -0.94
CA ILE A 103 -8.19 15.32 -0.17
C ILE A 103 -8.34 16.54 -1.06
N ARG A 104 -9.23 17.46 -0.68
CA ARG A 104 -9.34 18.78 -1.28
C ARG A 104 -8.36 19.73 -0.61
N HIS A 105 -7.51 20.37 -1.41
CA HIS A 105 -6.70 21.49 -0.97
C HIS A 105 -7.53 22.76 -1.13
N ASN A 106 -7.77 23.48 -0.04
CA ASN A 106 -8.22 24.86 -0.16
C ASN A 106 -7.04 25.67 -0.70
N ARG A 107 -7.24 26.37 -1.84
CA ARG A 107 -6.31 27.43 -2.22
C ARG A 107 -6.35 28.44 -1.08
N LYS A 108 -5.22 28.65 -0.40
CA LYS A 108 -5.07 29.89 0.36
C LYS A 108 -5.16 31.01 -0.68
N SER A 109 -6.26 31.76 -0.61
CA SER A 109 -6.41 33.05 -1.28
C SER A 109 -5.36 34.02 -0.75
#